data_AF-A0A3M9ZTY3-F1
#
_entry.id   AF-A0A3M9ZTY3-F1
#
_cell.length_a   1.000
_cell.length_b   1.000
_cell.length_c   1.000
_cell.angle_alpha   90.00
_cell.angle_beta   90.00
_cell.angle_gamma   90.00
#
_symmetry.space_group_name_H-M   'P 1'
#
loop_
_entity.id
_entity.type
_entity.pdbx_description
1 polymer ?
#
loop_
_entity_poly.entity_id
_entity_poly.type
_entity_poly.pdbx_seq_one_letter_code
_entity_poly.pdbx_strand_id
1 'polypeptide(L)'
;MPDSSMGRLGHEKTYAPSIDAMLKISLGLVLFAILTTVLVYAETVTTSAGGESYDIEYTGDGVTVAKVDAYMETTSLIFDVSVPDDTGTLVVTFDRTFFDETCGGLDGEFIVLVDGDFPDFQETETTAQSRTLSISLHAGSTEVEILGSVLAGADLCEDGGPEPPATVQTPDPTPEPPKTDKAQCGPGTVLVDGKCELEKKCGPGTTLVDGKCELEKKCGPGTILVDGKCELDKTCGPGTILVDGKCELSKPASAPFSLKSLGKDLGVGFFAAFAAAGVLGIILGLVARSHRNKN
;
A
#
# COMPACT_ATOMS: atom_id res chain seq x y z
N MET A 1 -47.00 62.93 -42.27
CA MET A 1 -47.38 63.14 -40.86
C MET A 1 -47.78 61.79 -40.27
N PRO A 2 -47.39 61.51 -39.02
CA PRO A 2 -46.95 60.18 -38.58
C PRO A 2 -48.03 59.43 -37.80
N ASP A 3 -47.82 58.13 -37.57
CA ASP A 3 -48.06 57.63 -36.21
C ASP A 3 -46.98 56.61 -35.83
N SER A 4 -46.35 56.86 -34.69
CA SER A 4 -45.13 56.23 -34.22
C SER A 4 -45.51 55.24 -33.11
N SER A 5 -45.49 53.95 -33.43
CA SER A 5 -45.72 52.86 -32.49
C SER A 5 -44.50 52.69 -31.57
N MET A 6 -44.53 53.27 -30.36
CA MET A 6 -43.58 52.96 -29.30
C MET A 6 -43.89 51.58 -28.71
N GLY A 7 -42.95 50.65 -28.90
CA GLY A 7 -42.96 49.32 -28.28
C GLY A 7 -42.85 49.39 -26.76
N ARG A 8 -43.68 48.57 -26.11
CA ARG A 8 -43.79 48.38 -24.66
C ARG A 8 -42.59 47.58 -24.15
N LEU A 9 -41.76 48.16 -23.28
CA LEU A 9 -40.68 47.45 -22.58
C LEU A 9 -41.26 46.35 -21.68
N GLY A 10 -40.89 45.10 -21.97
CA GLY A 10 -41.19 43.94 -21.13
C GLY A 10 -40.39 44.00 -19.84
N HIS A 11 -41.07 43.86 -18.71
CA HIS A 11 -40.48 43.82 -17.39
C HIS A 11 -39.92 42.40 -17.15
N GLU A 12 -38.61 42.23 -17.29
CA GLU A 12 -37.93 41.00 -16.89
C GLU A 12 -38.03 40.87 -15.36
N LYS A 13 -38.81 39.91 -14.88
CA LYS A 13 -38.91 39.60 -13.45
C LYS A 13 -37.66 38.83 -13.05
N THR A 14 -36.69 39.53 -12.48
CA THR A 14 -35.56 38.92 -11.78
C THR A 14 -36.11 38.20 -10.54
N TYR A 15 -36.16 36.87 -10.59
CA TYR A 15 -36.64 36.04 -9.49
C TYR A 15 -35.54 35.94 -8.43
N ALA A 16 -35.59 36.81 -7.42
CA ALA A 16 -34.75 36.67 -6.24
C ALA A 16 -35.22 35.41 -5.45
N PRO A 17 -34.33 34.45 -5.17
CA PRO A 17 -34.70 33.25 -4.42
C PRO A 17 -35.17 33.63 -3.00
N SER A 18 -36.14 32.88 -2.48
CA SER A 18 -36.67 33.14 -1.14
C SER A 18 -35.59 32.91 -0.07
N ILE A 19 -35.68 33.65 1.04
CA ILE A 19 -34.78 33.51 2.19
C ILE A 19 -34.72 32.09 2.75
N ASP A 20 -35.82 31.33 2.64
CA ASP A 20 -35.89 29.93 3.07
C ASP A 20 -35.10 29.00 2.13
N ALA A 21 -35.13 29.26 0.82
CA ALA A 21 -34.30 28.57 -0.16
C ALA A 21 -32.81 28.90 0.04
N MET A 22 -32.49 30.17 0.32
CA MET A 22 -31.12 30.63 0.58
C MET A 22 -30.53 29.98 1.85
N LEU A 23 -31.33 29.83 2.93
CA LEU A 23 -30.89 29.20 4.18
C LEU A 23 -30.64 27.69 4.03
N LYS A 24 -31.47 26.99 3.25
CA LYS A 24 -31.29 25.56 2.97
C LYS A 24 -30.06 25.29 2.11
N ILE A 25 -29.83 26.15 1.11
CA ILE A 25 -28.63 26.06 0.26
C ILE A 25 -27.37 26.39 1.07
N SER A 26 -27.40 27.39 1.96
CA SER A 26 -26.22 27.73 2.78
C SER A 26 -25.92 26.68 3.85
N LEU A 27 -26.95 26.10 4.50
CA LEU A 27 -26.75 25.02 5.47
C LEU A 27 -26.22 23.75 4.80
N GLY A 28 -26.70 23.44 3.59
CA GLY A 28 -26.18 22.33 2.78
C GLY A 28 -24.72 22.53 2.37
N LEU A 29 -24.32 23.74 1.96
CA LEU A 29 -22.93 24.07 1.61
C LEU A 29 -22.00 24.07 2.83
N VAL A 30 -22.47 24.54 3.98
CA VAL A 30 -21.69 24.50 5.23
C VAL A 30 -21.53 23.06 5.70
N LEU A 31 -22.58 22.24 5.69
CA LEU A 31 -22.46 20.81 6.00
C LEU A 31 -21.54 20.06 5.02
N PHE A 32 -21.62 20.37 3.71
CA PHE A 32 -20.73 19.81 2.70
C PHE A 32 -19.27 20.23 2.93
N ALA A 33 -19.02 21.50 3.29
CA ALA A 33 -17.68 21.99 3.61
C ALA A 33 -17.10 21.38 4.89
N ILE A 34 -17.92 21.06 5.90
CA ILE A 34 -17.47 20.40 7.14
C ILE A 34 -17.16 18.91 6.88
N LEU A 35 -17.78 18.28 5.89
CA LEU A 35 -17.58 16.86 5.54
C LEU A 35 -16.34 16.57 4.70
N THR A 36 -15.73 17.57 4.04
CA THR A 36 -14.72 17.32 2.98
C THR A 36 -13.29 17.72 3.31
N THR A 37 -12.94 18.12 4.53
CA THR A 37 -11.56 18.55 4.81
C THR A 37 -10.99 17.93 6.08
N VAL A 38 -10.72 16.63 6.03
CA VAL A 38 -9.48 16.14 6.65
C VAL A 38 -8.40 16.38 5.59
N LEU A 39 -7.69 17.49 5.71
CA LEU A 39 -6.49 17.70 4.91
C LEU A 39 -5.42 16.75 5.45
N VAL A 40 -5.28 15.58 4.83
CA VAL A 40 -4.09 14.76 5.01
C VAL A 40 -2.98 15.47 4.25
N TYR A 41 -2.09 16.14 4.97
CA TYR A 41 -0.90 16.72 4.36
C TYR A 41 0.10 15.57 4.16
N ALA A 42 0.32 15.19 2.90
CA ALA A 42 1.42 14.30 2.57
C ALA A 42 2.75 15.03 2.85
N GLU A 43 3.66 14.35 3.53
CA GLU A 43 5.05 14.74 3.72
C GLU A 43 5.88 14.20 2.55
N THR A 44 7.09 14.74 2.36
CA THR A 44 8.03 14.26 1.36
C THR A 44 9.32 13.80 2.01
N VAL A 45 9.85 12.67 1.54
CA VAL A 45 11.18 12.18 1.87
C VAL A 45 11.98 11.97 0.59
N THR A 46 13.24 12.37 0.58
CA THR A 46 14.09 12.30 -0.62
C THR A 46 15.08 11.15 -0.51
N THR A 47 15.23 10.39 -1.59
CA THR A 47 16.30 9.38 -1.77
C THR A 47 17.15 9.72 -2.99
N SER A 48 18.28 9.03 -3.13
CA SER A 48 19.11 9.11 -4.34
C SER A 48 19.32 7.73 -4.95
N ALA A 49 19.10 7.63 -6.26
CA ALA A 49 19.30 6.44 -7.06
C ALA A 49 19.95 6.86 -8.40
N GLY A 50 20.94 6.11 -8.88
CA GLY A 50 21.62 6.44 -10.14
C GLY A 50 22.32 7.82 -10.18
N GLY A 51 22.55 8.47 -9.03
CA GLY A 51 23.11 9.83 -8.95
C GLY A 51 22.09 10.96 -9.12
N GLU A 52 20.81 10.64 -9.25
CA GLU A 52 19.69 11.60 -9.23
C GLU A 52 18.97 11.55 -7.89
N SER A 53 18.14 12.56 -7.60
CA SER A 53 17.33 12.65 -6.38
C SER A 53 15.85 12.53 -6.73
N TYR A 54 15.13 11.76 -5.92
CA TYR A 54 13.70 11.50 -6.11
C TYR A 54 12.97 11.77 -4.80
N ASP A 55 11.87 12.53 -4.89
CA ASP A 55 10.99 12.79 -3.77
C ASP A 55 9.88 11.74 -3.74
N ILE A 56 9.64 11.17 -2.56
CA ILE A 56 8.59 10.20 -2.30
C ILE A 56 7.58 10.86 -1.37
N GLU A 57 6.33 10.92 -1.81
CA GLU A 57 5.23 11.41 -1.00
C GLU A 57 4.77 10.32 -0.03
N TYR A 58 4.57 10.68 1.23
CA TYR A 58 4.08 9.76 2.25
C TYR A 58 3.17 10.45 3.27
N THR A 59 2.42 9.66 4.04
CA THR A 59 1.70 10.09 5.24
C THR A 59 1.94 9.06 6.31
N GLY A 60 2.41 9.51 7.48
CA GLY A 60 2.49 8.67 8.68
C GLY A 60 1.37 8.99 9.66
N ASP A 61 0.58 7.99 10.04
CA ASP A 61 -0.28 8.05 11.22
C ASP A 61 0.36 7.22 12.33
N GLY A 62 0.87 7.86 13.38
CA GLY A 62 1.68 7.18 14.41
C GLY A 62 3.06 6.71 13.94
N VAL A 63 3.50 7.12 12.74
CA VAL A 63 4.79 6.76 12.13
C VAL A 63 5.57 8.03 11.81
N THR A 64 6.86 8.05 12.15
CA THR A 64 7.81 9.04 11.62
C THR A 64 8.76 8.35 10.64
N VAL A 65 8.97 8.93 9.47
CA VAL A 65 10.00 8.49 8.52
C VAL A 65 11.23 9.39 8.67
N ALA A 66 12.37 8.82 9.03
CA ALA A 66 13.61 9.56 9.22
C ALA A 66 14.41 9.69 7.91
N LYS A 67 14.42 8.62 7.10
CA LYS A 67 15.21 8.52 5.87
C LYS A 67 14.62 7.44 4.96
N VAL A 68 14.91 7.53 3.67
CA VAL A 68 14.81 6.42 2.72
C VAL A 68 16.13 6.26 1.96
N ASP A 69 16.56 5.02 1.77
CA ASP A 69 17.68 4.65 0.91
C ASP A 69 17.19 3.77 -0.24
N ALA A 70 17.75 3.98 -1.44
CA ALA A 70 17.45 3.19 -2.62
C ALA A 70 18.61 2.22 -2.93
N TYR A 71 18.29 0.95 -3.12
CA TYR A 71 19.24 -0.12 -3.38
C TYR A 71 19.05 -0.66 -4.80
N MET A 72 19.88 -0.17 -5.72
CA MET A 72 19.82 -0.55 -7.14
C MET A 72 20.15 -2.02 -7.42
N GLU A 73 20.87 -2.69 -6.52
CA GLU A 73 21.25 -4.11 -6.68
C GLU A 73 20.09 -5.06 -6.40
N THR A 74 19.14 -4.64 -5.55
CA THR A 74 17.98 -5.41 -5.12
C THR A 74 16.66 -4.83 -5.62
N THR A 75 16.71 -3.67 -6.29
CA THR A 75 15.54 -2.85 -6.64
C THR A 75 14.61 -2.71 -5.45
N SER A 76 15.16 -2.20 -4.34
CA SER A 76 14.39 -1.96 -3.12
C SER A 76 14.57 -0.55 -2.57
N LEU A 77 13.54 -0.09 -1.87
CA LEU A 77 13.55 1.11 -1.06
C LEU A 77 13.47 0.70 0.41
N ILE A 78 14.40 1.18 1.24
CA ILE A 78 14.41 0.92 2.67
C ILE A 78 14.15 2.23 3.40
N PHE A 79 13.07 2.27 4.17
CA PHE A 79 12.65 3.40 4.98
C PHE A 79 13.07 3.17 6.44
N ASP A 80 13.84 4.11 6.98
CA ASP A 80 14.09 4.20 8.42
C ASP A 80 12.86 4.83 9.07
N VAL A 81 12.12 4.04 9.85
CA VAL A 81 10.88 4.48 10.50
C VAL A 81 10.99 4.46 12.02
N SER A 82 10.08 5.15 12.70
CA SER A 82 9.92 5.08 14.15
C SER A 82 8.45 5.08 14.53
N VAL A 83 8.05 4.07 15.29
CA VAL A 83 6.69 3.86 15.81
C VAL A 83 6.77 3.74 17.34
N PRO A 84 6.70 4.85 18.10
CA PRO A 84 7.07 4.87 19.52
C PRO A 84 6.02 4.27 20.46
N ASP A 85 4.74 4.30 20.08
CA ASP A 85 3.63 3.99 20.98
C ASP A 85 3.02 2.60 20.70
N ASP A 86 2.03 2.54 19.81
CA ASP A 86 1.20 1.35 19.55
C ASP A 86 1.33 0.97 18.06
N THR A 87 0.23 0.87 17.31
CA THR A 87 0.28 0.69 15.85
C THR A 87 0.46 2.01 15.11
N GLY A 88 1.15 1.95 13.98
CA GLY A 88 1.22 3.04 13.02
C GLY A 88 0.72 2.60 11.64
N THR A 89 0.42 3.56 10.77
CA THR A 89 0.17 3.32 9.35
C THR A 89 1.06 4.24 8.53
N LEU A 90 1.83 3.65 7.62
CA LEU A 90 2.60 4.36 6.63
C LEU A 90 1.88 4.26 5.29
N VAL A 91 1.46 5.39 4.73
CA VAL A 91 0.93 5.48 3.37
C VAL A 91 2.01 6.10 2.49
N VAL A 92 2.46 5.42 1.44
CA VAL A 92 3.52 5.88 0.53
C VAL A 92 3.00 5.86 -0.90
N THR A 93 3.33 6.90 -1.66
CA THR A 93 2.98 7.01 -3.08
C THR A 93 4.25 7.09 -3.92
N PHE A 94 4.37 6.16 -4.87
CA PHE A 94 5.49 6.09 -5.80
C PHE A 94 5.10 6.66 -7.16
N ASP A 95 5.99 7.46 -7.76
CA ASP A 95 5.99 7.69 -9.21
C ASP A 95 6.48 6.41 -9.89
N ARG A 96 5.66 5.84 -10.76
CA ARG A 96 5.93 4.56 -11.44
C ARG A 96 7.16 4.62 -12.35
N THR A 97 7.58 5.81 -12.77
CA THR A 97 8.82 5.98 -13.54
C THR A 97 10.07 5.93 -12.67
N PHE A 98 9.92 6.22 -11.37
CA PHE A 98 10.98 6.12 -10.38
C PHE A 98 11.02 4.75 -9.73
N PHE A 99 9.89 4.24 -9.21
CA PHE A 99 9.85 2.96 -8.51
C PHE A 99 8.52 2.25 -8.79
N ASP A 100 8.59 1.01 -9.28
CA ASP A 100 7.41 0.23 -9.61
C ASP A 100 7.69 -1.28 -9.54
N GLU A 101 6.62 -2.06 -9.48
CA GLU A 101 6.62 -3.50 -9.69
C GLU A 101 5.81 -3.78 -10.96
N THR A 102 6.52 -3.88 -12.07
CA THR A 102 5.96 -4.25 -13.37
C THR A 102 6.81 -5.32 -14.06
N CYS A 103 6.16 -6.20 -14.80
CA CYS A 103 6.86 -7.17 -15.64
C CYS A 103 6.16 -7.33 -16.98
N GLY A 104 6.90 -7.23 -18.08
CA GLY A 104 6.33 -7.31 -19.43
C GLY A 104 5.23 -6.26 -19.69
N GLY A 105 5.30 -5.12 -19.00
CA GLY A 105 4.29 -4.06 -19.06
C GLY A 105 3.00 -4.35 -18.28
N LEU A 106 2.98 -5.37 -17.42
CA LEU A 106 1.87 -5.69 -16.52
C LEU A 106 2.24 -5.35 -15.08
N ASP A 107 1.27 -4.81 -14.33
CA ASP A 107 1.44 -4.49 -12.91
C ASP A 107 1.58 -5.79 -12.11
N GLY A 108 2.69 -5.92 -11.40
CA GLY A 108 2.94 -6.98 -10.42
C GLY A 108 2.64 -6.49 -9.00
N GLU A 109 2.82 -7.37 -8.01
CA GLU A 109 2.60 -7.08 -6.60
C GLU A 109 3.93 -6.78 -5.91
N PHE A 110 4.03 -5.61 -5.26
CA PHE A 110 5.21 -5.28 -4.46
C PHE A 110 5.42 -6.30 -3.34
N ILE A 111 6.68 -6.57 -3.02
CA ILE A 111 7.02 -7.32 -1.81
C ILE A 111 7.36 -6.28 -0.73
N VAL A 112 6.66 -6.35 0.40
CA VAL A 112 6.88 -5.45 1.54
C VAL A 112 7.36 -6.26 2.74
N LEU A 113 8.37 -5.75 3.42
CA LEU A 113 8.92 -6.28 4.65
C LEU A 113 8.97 -5.17 5.71
N VAL A 114 8.61 -5.50 6.95
CA VAL A 114 8.74 -4.62 8.12
C VAL A 114 9.62 -5.34 9.12
N ASP A 115 10.78 -4.75 9.42
CA ASP A 115 11.83 -5.38 10.24
C ASP A 115 12.17 -6.83 9.80
N GLY A 116 12.04 -7.12 8.50
CA GLY A 116 12.29 -8.43 7.89
C GLY A 116 11.10 -9.41 7.85
N ASP A 117 9.94 -9.05 8.41
CA ASP A 117 8.72 -9.86 8.40
C ASP A 117 7.67 -9.31 7.40
N PHE A 118 6.73 -10.15 6.95
CA PHE A 118 5.66 -9.72 6.04
C PHE A 118 4.52 -9.03 6.80
N PRO A 119 4.24 -7.73 6.56
CA PRO A 119 3.19 -7.00 7.23
C PRO A 119 1.82 -7.18 6.57
N ASP A 120 0.77 -6.69 7.23
CA ASP A 120 -0.49 -6.36 6.55
C ASP A 120 -0.31 -5.05 5.76
N PHE A 121 -0.46 -5.11 4.44
CA PHE A 121 -0.48 -3.93 3.59
C PHE A 121 -1.55 -4.03 2.49
N GLN A 122 -1.89 -2.88 1.92
CA GLN A 122 -2.81 -2.79 0.78
C GLN A 122 -2.27 -1.78 -0.23
N GLU A 123 -2.42 -2.09 -1.51
CA GLU A 123 -2.34 -1.08 -2.55
C GLU A 123 -3.68 -0.38 -2.68
N THR A 124 -3.72 0.90 -2.29
CA THR A 124 -4.97 1.66 -2.16
C THR A 124 -5.34 2.41 -3.44
N GLU A 125 -4.36 2.72 -4.28
CA GLU A 125 -4.57 3.41 -5.55
C GLU A 125 -3.51 3.02 -6.58
N THR A 126 -3.95 2.73 -7.80
CA THR A 126 -3.11 2.40 -8.96
C THR A 126 -3.55 3.25 -10.13
N THR A 127 -2.63 4.05 -10.67
CA THR A 127 -2.85 4.85 -11.88
C THR A 127 -1.76 4.53 -12.91
N ALA A 128 -1.81 5.21 -14.06
CA ALA A 128 -0.75 5.10 -15.06
C ALA A 128 0.54 5.84 -14.64
N GLN A 129 0.49 6.68 -13.60
CA GLN A 129 1.59 7.54 -13.16
C GLN A 129 2.09 7.16 -11.77
N SER A 130 1.22 6.62 -10.92
CA SER A 130 1.52 6.40 -9.51
C SER A 130 0.91 5.11 -8.96
N ARG A 131 1.52 4.61 -7.88
CA ARG A 131 0.97 3.55 -7.03
C ARG A 131 1.09 3.95 -5.58
N THR A 132 0.05 3.68 -4.80
CA THR A 132 0.00 4.05 -3.38
C THR A 132 -0.18 2.81 -2.52
N LEU A 133 0.73 2.59 -1.57
CA LEU A 133 0.66 1.52 -0.59
C LEU A 133 0.26 2.09 0.78
N SER A 134 -0.56 1.36 1.52
CA SER A 134 -0.86 1.59 2.93
C SER A 134 -0.38 0.37 3.72
N ILE A 135 0.58 0.59 4.61
CA ILE A 135 1.34 -0.45 5.31
C ILE A 135 1.10 -0.29 6.81
N SER A 136 0.67 -1.36 7.47
CA SER A 136 0.47 -1.37 8.93
C SER A 136 1.79 -1.67 9.64
N LEU A 137 2.15 -0.85 10.61
CA LEU A 137 3.37 -0.99 11.41
C LEU A 137 3.02 -1.25 12.88
N HIS A 138 3.86 -2.03 13.55
CA HIS A 138 3.71 -2.32 14.98
C HIS A 138 4.59 -1.40 15.84
N ALA A 139 4.30 -1.36 17.13
CA ALA A 139 5.10 -0.62 18.10
C ALA A 139 6.55 -1.09 18.07
N GLY A 140 7.47 -0.14 17.96
CA GLY A 140 8.90 -0.41 17.89
C GLY A 140 9.41 -0.79 16.51
N SER A 141 8.59 -0.77 15.46
CA SER A 141 9.09 -0.97 14.10
C SER A 141 10.10 0.11 13.71
N THR A 142 11.18 -0.31 13.07
CA THR A 142 12.35 0.52 12.75
C THR A 142 12.67 0.59 11.26
N GLU A 143 12.24 -0.40 10.49
CA GLU A 143 12.56 -0.51 9.07
C GLU A 143 11.35 -0.98 8.26
N VAL A 144 11.14 -0.37 7.09
CA VAL A 144 10.24 -0.88 6.05
C VAL A 144 11.03 -1.02 4.77
N GLU A 145 11.15 -2.24 4.25
CA GLU A 145 11.73 -2.52 2.93
C GLU A 145 10.60 -2.81 1.94
N ILE A 146 10.66 -2.19 0.77
CA ILE A 146 9.73 -2.40 -0.34
C ILE A 146 10.56 -2.78 -1.55
N LEU A 147 10.34 -3.98 -2.07
CA LEU A 147 10.98 -4.48 -3.28
C LEU A 147 10.03 -4.33 -4.47
N GLY A 148 10.61 -3.87 -5.58
CA GLY A 148 9.95 -3.78 -6.88
C GLY A 148 10.82 -4.39 -7.98
N SER A 149 10.48 -4.12 -9.22
CA SER A 149 11.20 -4.55 -10.41
C SER A 149 11.78 -3.38 -11.20
N VAL A 150 11.27 -2.16 -11.00
CA VAL A 150 11.75 -0.93 -11.59
C VAL A 150 12.28 0.01 -10.50
N LEU A 151 13.49 0.53 -10.69
CA LEU A 151 14.07 1.58 -9.83
C LEU A 151 14.95 2.53 -10.66
N ALA A 152 14.66 3.83 -10.61
CA ALA A 152 15.34 4.91 -11.33
C ALA A 152 15.54 4.60 -12.83
N GLY A 153 14.51 4.07 -13.49
CA GLY A 153 14.53 3.69 -14.90
C GLY A 153 15.29 2.40 -15.24
N ALA A 154 15.92 1.73 -14.26
CA ALA A 154 16.38 0.36 -14.42
C ALA A 154 15.20 -0.59 -14.21
N ASP A 155 15.00 -1.53 -15.13
CA ASP A 155 13.98 -2.58 -15.06
C ASP A 155 14.70 -3.93 -14.95
N LEU A 156 14.52 -4.59 -13.80
CA LEU A 156 15.07 -5.91 -13.49
C LEU A 156 14.07 -7.03 -13.72
N CYS A 157 12.85 -6.76 -14.24
CA CYS A 157 12.07 -7.88 -14.70
C CYS A 157 12.77 -8.48 -15.91
N GLU A 158 13.38 -9.65 -15.71
CA GLU A 158 13.78 -10.50 -16.83
C GLU A 158 12.50 -10.79 -17.61
N ASP A 159 12.36 -10.17 -18.78
CA ASP A 159 11.26 -10.44 -19.70
C ASP A 159 11.21 -11.95 -19.85
N GLY A 160 10.16 -12.56 -19.29
CA GLY A 160 9.86 -13.98 -19.36
C GLY A 160 9.52 -14.43 -20.79
N GLY A 161 10.11 -13.79 -21.80
CA GLY A 161 10.32 -14.41 -23.09
C GLY A 161 10.92 -15.79 -22.85
N PRO A 162 10.47 -16.83 -23.59
CA PRO A 162 11.10 -18.13 -23.50
C PRO A 162 12.59 -17.89 -23.63
N GLU A 163 13.38 -18.36 -22.65
CA GLU A 163 14.84 -18.34 -22.71
C GLU A 163 15.19 -18.68 -24.17
N PRO A 164 15.72 -17.74 -24.96
CA PRO A 164 16.02 -18.04 -26.35
C PRO A 164 16.91 -19.27 -26.26
N PRO A 165 16.52 -20.41 -26.87
CA PRO A 165 17.19 -21.68 -26.62
C PRO A 165 18.65 -21.38 -26.83
N ALA A 166 19.43 -21.44 -25.73
CA ALA A 166 20.73 -20.78 -25.65
C ALA A 166 21.40 -21.02 -26.99
N THR A 167 21.56 -19.96 -27.81
CA THR A 167 22.04 -20.16 -29.16
C THR A 167 23.40 -20.79 -28.97
N VAL A 168 23.45 -22.09 -29.22
CA VAL A 168 24.68 -22.86 -29.25
C VAL A 168 25.44 -22.17 -30.36
N GLN A 169 26.32 -21.25 -30.00
CA GLN A 169 27.40 -20.86 -30.86
C GLN A 169 28.13 -22.17 -31.06
N THR A 170 27.86 -22.84 -32.18
CA THR A 170 28.69 -23.92 -32.67
C THR A 170 30.09 -23.35 -32.71
N PRO A 171 31.01 -23.78 -31.82
CA PRO A 171 32.39 -23.42 -31.98
C PRO A 171 32.84 -24.07 -33.28
N ASP A 172 33.55 -23.31 -34.10
CA ASP A 172 34.35 -23.80 -35.23
C ASP A 172 35.12 -25.07 -34.82
N PRO A 173 35.26 -26.10 -35.67
CA PRO A 173 35.65 -27.44 -35.24
C PRO A 173 37.14 -27.46 -34.88
N THR A 174 37.42 -27.29 -33.60
CA THR A 174 38.70 -27.63 -32.99
C THR A 174 38.74 -29.15 -32.80
N PRO A 175 39.83 -29.86 -33.16
CA PRO A 175 39.85 -31.31 -33.19
C PRO A 175 39.69 -31.89 -31.77
N GLU A 176 38.79 -32.87 -31.67
CA GLU A 176 38.32 -33.54 -30.46
C GLU A 176 39.44 -34.26 -29.69
N PRO A 177 39.65 -33.97 -28.39
CA PRO A 177 40.20 -34.93 -27.44
C PRO A 177 39.06 -35.79 -26.83
N PRO A 178 39.35 -37.03 -26.39
CA PRO A 178 38.34 -38.07 -26.22
C PRO A 178 37.33 -37.78 -25.10
N LYS A 179 36.04 -37.97 -25.40
CA LYS A 179 34.92 -37.87 -24.47
C LYS A 179 35.14 -38.76 -23.24
N THR A 180 34.98 -38.17 -22.06
CA THR A 180 34.63 -38.90 -20.84
C THR A 180 33.41 -38.21 -20.25
N ASP A 181 32.22 -38.73 -20.57
CA ASP A 181 30.95 -38.25 -20.05
C ASP A 181 30.93 -38.39 -18.52
N LYS A 182 30.92 -37.27 -17.79
CA LYS A 182 30.55 -37.28 -16.37
C LYS A 182 29.05 -37.05 -16.28
N ALA A 183 28.32 -38.14 -16.07
CA ALA A 183 26.89 -38.14 -15.77
C ALA A 183 26.62 -37.26 -14.53
N GLN A 184 25.85 -36.18 -14.71
CA GLN A 184 25.37 -35.38 -13.59
C GLN A 184 23.98 -35.88 -13.19
N CYS A 185 23.81 -36.20 -11.91
CA CYS A 185 22.57 -36.75 -11.36
C CYS A 185 21.63 -35.64 -10.89
N GLY A 186 20.31 -35.90 -10.94
CA GLY A 186 19.28 -34.94 -10.51
C GLY A 186 19.22 -34.74 -8.99
N PRO A 187 18.48 -33.72 -8.51
CA PRO A 187 18.37 -33.40 -7.08
C PRO A 187 17.90 -34.60 -6.25
N GLY A 188 18.56 -34.85 -5.12
CA GLY A 188 18.32 -36.01 -4.25
C GLY A 188 19.10 -37.28 -4.60
N THR A 189 19.97 -37.24 -5.63
CA THR A 189 20.82 -38.38 -6.04
C THR A 189 22.27 -37.96 -6.25
N VAL A 190 23.20 -38.86 -5.94
CA VAL A 190 24.65 -38.69 -6.10
C VAL A 190 25.19 -39.76 -7.05
N LEU A 191 26.18 -39.40 -7.86
CA LEU A 191 26.82 -40.33 -8.78
C LEU A 191 27.77 -41.25 -8.01
N VAL A 192 27.41 -42.53 -7.89
CA VAL A 192 28.25 -43.58 -7.29
C VAL A 192 28.53 -44.62 -8.38
N ASP A 193 29.81 -44.88 -8.66
CA ASP A 193 30.25 -45.84 -9.69
C ASP A 193 29.61 -45.66 -11.08
N GLY A 194 29.38 -44.41 -11.47
CA GLY A 194 28.80 -44.06 -12.77
C GLY A 194 27.28 -44.26 -12.86
N LYS A 195 26.60 -44.53 -11.74
CA LYS A 195 25.14 -44.63 -11.64
C LYS A 195 24.63 -43.64 -10.59
N CYS A 196 23.48 -43.03 -10.87
CA CYS A 196 22.84 -42.15 -9.89
C CYS A 196 22.18 -42.99 -8.79
N GLU A 197 22.65 -42.83 -7.56
CA GLU A 197 22.10 -43.46 -6.36
C GLU A 197 21.51 -42.41 -5.43
N LEU A 198 20.51 -42.76 -4.61
CA LEU A 198 19.88 -41.82 -3.69
C LEU A 198 20.92 -41.30 -2.68
N GLU A 199 20.98 -39.97 -2.47
CA GLU A 199 21.82 -39.42 -1.42
C GLU A 199 21.29 -39.93 -0.06
N LYS A 200 22.16 -40.47 0.80
CA LYS A 200 21.75 -41.00 2.14
C LYS A 200 21.36 -39.88 3.13
N LYS A 201 20.99 -38.71 2.63
CA LYS A 201 20.47 -37.59 3.39
C LYS A 201 19.02 -37.38 2.99
N CYS A 202 18.15 -37.52 3.97
CA CYS A 202 16.73 -37.30 3.79
C CYS A 202 16.40 -35.81 3.94
N GLY A 203 15.39 -35.31 3.22
CA GLY A 203 14.97 -33.92 3.30
C GLY A 203 14.39 -33.55 4.67
N PRO A 204 14.18 -32.25 4.95
CA PRO A 204 13.63 -31.80 6.23
C PRO A 204 12.31 -32.51 6.56
N GLY A 205 12.19 -33.01 7.80
CA GLY A 205 11.04 -33.79 8.28
C GLY A 205 11.10 -35.30 8.02
N THR A 206 12.20 -35.83 7.48
CA THR A 206 12.38 -37.28 7.24
C THR A 206 13.74 -37.78 7.74
N THR A 207 13.77 -38.99 8.31
CA THR A 207 15.00 -39.67 8.77
C THR A 207 15.27 -40.92 7.97
N LEU A 208 16.55 -41.22 7.72
CA LEU A 208 16.95 -42.45 7.04
C LEU A 208 16.84 -43.64 8.00
N VAL A 209 15.86 -44.52 7.77
CA VAL A 209 15.66 -45.78 8.50
C VAL A 209 15.81 -46.92 7.50
N ASP A 210 16.75 -47.85 7.74
CA ASP A 210 17.03 -49.01 6.88
C ASP A 210 17.22 -48.69 5.38
N GLY A 211 17.85 -47.55 5.09
CA GLY A 211 18.13 -47.11 3.72
C GLY A 211 16.94 -46.50 2.99
N LYS A 212 15.82 -46.25 3.68
CA LYS A 212 14.65 -45.53 3.18
C LYS A 212 14.42 -44.27 4.02
N CYS A 213 14.06 -43.17 3.37
CA CYS A 213 13.63 -41.99 4.10
C CYS A 213 12.22 -42.21 4.64
N GLU A 214 12.10 -42.25 5.96
CA GLU A 214 10.83 -42.36 6.69
C GLU A 214 10.51 -41.00 7.33
N LEU A 215 9.24 -40.68 7.47
CA LEU A 215 8.81 -39.43 8.10
C LEU A 215 9.25 -39.43 9.57
N GLU A 216 9.88 -38.34 10.01
CA GLU A 216 10.12 -38.15 11.44
C GLU A 216 8.76 -38.21 12.14
N LYS A 217 8.65 -38.96 13.24
CA LYS A 217 7.42 -39.03 14.07
C LYS A 217 7.14 -37.70 14.80
N LYS A 218 7.68 -36.59 14.31
CA LYS A 218 7.52 -35.23 14.80
C LYS A 218 7.01 -34.40 13.63
N CYS A 219 5.78 -33.93 13.77
CA CYS A 219 5.18 -33.04 12.79
C CYS A 219 5.71 -31.61 12.99
N GLY A 220 5.75 -30.82 11.92
CA GLY A 220 6.19 -29.42 11.98
C GLY A 220 5.24 -28.54 12.82
N PRO A 221 5.63 -27.29 13.12
CA PRO A 221 4.78 -26.35 13.87
C PRO A 221 3.36 -26.27 13.28
N GLY A 222 2.34 -26.36 14.14
CA GLY A 222 0.92 -26.32 13.72
C GLY A 222 0.34 -27.65 13.22
N THR A 223 1.07 -28.76 13.28
CA THR A 223 0.58 -30.09 12.88
C THR A 223 0.84 -31.15 13.96
N ILE A 224 -0.07 -32.11 14.11
CA ILE A 224 0.02 -33.24 15.06
C ILE A 224 0.00 -34.57 14.30
N LEU A 225 0.71 -35.57 14.81
CA LEU A 225 0.75 -36.90 14.21
C LEU A 225 -0.51 -37.68 14.60
N VAL A 226 -1.42 -37.89 13.65
CA VAL A 226 -2.62 -38.71 13.80
C VAL A 226 -2.51 -39.89 12.83
N ASP A 227 -2.56 -41.12 13.35
CA ASP A 227 -2.48 -42.35 12.55
C ASP A 227 -1.29 -42.45 11.57
N GLY A 228 -0.14 -41.87 11.96
CA GLY A 228 1.07 -41.88 11.14
C GLY A 228 1.09 -40.83 10.02
N LYS A 229 0.11 -39.91 10.00
CA LYS A 229 0.05 -38.76 9.10
C LYS A 229 0.07 -37.47 9.93
N CYS A 230 0.79 -36.46 9.45
CA CYS A 230 0.70 -35.14 10.06
C CYS A 230 -0.63 -34.49 9.62
N GLU A 231 -1.51 -34.28 10.58
CA GLU A 231 -2.76 -33.54 10.42
C GLU A 231 -2.63 -32.17 11.08
N LEU A 232 -3.43 -31.21 10.63
CA LEU A 232 -3.44 -29.88 11.22
C LEU A 232 -3.85 -29.98 12.69
N ASP A 233 -3.07 -29.34 13.57
CA ASP A 233 -3.40 -29.27 14.98
C ASP A 233 -4.75 -28.57 15.13
N LYS A 234 -5.72 -29.21 15.80
CA LYS A 234 -7.09 -28.67 15.95
C LYS A 234 -7.14 -27.45 16.88
N THR A 235 -6.02 -27.14 17.52
CA THR A 235 -5.80 -25.88 18.22
C THR A 235 -5.36 -24.81 17.23
N CYS A 236 -6.32 -23.94 16.91
CA CYS A 236 -6.04 -22.71 16.17
C CYS A 236 -5.05 -21.84 16.95
N GLY A 237 -4.10 -21.22 16.25
CA GLY A 237 -3.08 -20.36 16.85
C GLY A 237 -3.68 -19.15 17.59
N PRO A 238 -2.90 -18.46 18.45
CA PRO A 238 -3.38 -17.29 19.18
C PRO A 238 -4.01 -16.26 18.23
N GLY A 239 -5.22 -15.80 18.56
CA GLY A 239 -6.00 -14.87 17.74
C GLY A 239 -7.02 -15.54 16.80
N THR A 240 -7.05 -16.87 16.68
CA THR A 240 -8.01 -17.59 15.81
C THR A 240 -8.84 -18.63 16.58
N ILE A 241 -10.09 -18.83 16.17
CA ILE A 241 -11.02 -19.82 16.72
C ILE A 241 -11.42 -20.85 15.65
N LEU A 242 -11.57 -22.11 16.04
CA LEU A 242 -11.98 -23.18 15.14
C LEU A 242 -13.50 -23.09 14.91
N VAL A 243 -13.92 -22.74 13.70
CA VAL A 243 -15.32 -22.70 13.25
C VAL A 243 -15.45 -23.68 12.07
N ASP A 244 -16.32 -24.69 12.20
CA ASP A 244 -16.59 -25.70 11.16
C ASP A 244 -15.34 -26.40 10.58
N GLY A 245 -14.30 -26.61 11.40
CA GLY A 245 -13.06 -27.27 10.98
C GLY A 245 -12.07 -26.35 10.26
N LYS A 246 -12.31 -25.03 10.26
CA LYS A 246 -11.42 -24.00 9.74
C LYS A 246 -11.08 -22.99 10.85
N CYS A 247 -9.84 -22.55 10.92
CA CYS A 247 -9.47 -21.49 11.85
C CYS A 247 -9.89 -20.13 11.27
N GLU A 248 -10.70 -19.39 12.01
CA GLU A 248 -11.19 -18.05 11.65
C GLU A 248 -10.70 -17.03 12.68
N LEU A 249 -10.53 -15.77 12.28
CA LEU A 249 -10.10 -14.71 13.17
C LEU A 249 -11.10 -14.51 14.31
N SER A 250 -10.60 -14.38 15.54
CA SER A 250 -11.43 -14.06 16.70
C SER A 250 -11.94 -12.63 16.55
N LYS A 251 -13.13 -12.44 15.97
CA LYS A 251 -13.73 -11.11 15.85
C LYS A 251 -13.86 -10.50 17.25
N PRO A 252 -13.22 -9.36 17.56
CA PRO A 252 -13.43 -8.70 18.85
C PRO A 252 -14.89 -8.29 18.93
N ALA A 253 -15.53 -8.54 20.08
CA ALA A 253 -16.87 -8.10 20.35
C ALA A 253 -16.90 -6.57 20.20
N SER A 254 -17.46 -6.09 19.09
CA SER A 254 -17.78 -4.68 18.90
C SER A 254 -18.84 -4.32 19.94
N ALA A 255 -18.39 -3.87 21.10
CA ALA A 255 -19.25 -3.18 22.05
C ALA A 255 -19.79 -1.94 21.32
N PRO A 256 -21.11 -1.72 21.25
CA PRO A 256 -21.64 -0.53 20.62
C PRO A 256 -21.23 0.68 21.47
N PHE A 257 -20.41 1.57 20.90
CA PHE A 257 -20.14 2.88 21.49
C PHE A 257 -21.47 3.62 21.68
N SER A 258 -21.86 3.77 22.95
CA SER A 258 -23.08 4.50 23.33
C SER A 258 -22.80 6.00 23.27
N LEU A 259 -23.30 6.65 22.23
CA LEU A 259 -23.24 8.10 21.93
C LEU A 259 -23.92 9.02 22.97
N LYS A 260 -24.19 8.54 24.20
CA LYS A 260 -24.94 9.28 25.22
C LYS A 260 -24.08 10.21 26.08
N SER A 261 -22.75 10.20 25.91
CA SER A 261 -21.81 10.94 26.77
C SER A 261 -21.18 12.20 26.14
N LEU A 262 -21.62 12.62 24.95
CA LEU A 262 -21.07 13.77 24.21
C LEU A 262 -21.98 15.03 24.26
N GLY A 263 -22.77 15.18 25.33
CA GLY A 263 -23.86 16.16 25.38
C GLY A 263 -23.66 17.41 26.22
N LYS A 264 -22.51 17.64 26.87
CA LYS A 264 -22.42 18.71 27.88
C LYS A 264 -21.29 19.73 27.80
N ASP A 265 -20.22 19.47 27.04
CA ASP A 265 -19.05 20.37 27.03
C ASP A 265 -18.71 20.96 25.65
N LEU A 266 -19.63 20.89 24.68
CA LEU A 266 -19.47 21.46 23.34
C LEU A 266 -20.23 22.79 23.15
N GLY A 267 -20.46 23.55 24.23
CA GLY A 267 -21.31 24.75 24.23
C GLY A 267 -20.59 26.11 24.24
N VAL A 268 -19.28 26.16 24.54
CA VAL A 268 -18.59 27.43 24.84
C VAL A 268 -17.50 27.79 23.81
N GLY A 269 -16.95 26.82 23.08
CA GLY A 269 -15.86 27.07 22.12
C GLY A 269 -16.31 27.61 20.75
N PHE A 270 -17.55 27.35 20.33
CA PHE A 270 -17.98 27.59 18.94
C PHE A 270 -18.48 29.02 18.66
N PHE A 271 -18.79 29.81 19.69
CA PHE A 271 -19.32 31.18 19.53
C PHE A 271 -18.25 32.28 19.52
N ALA A 272 -17.00 31.99 19.88
CA ALA A 272 -15.93 32.99 19.92
C ALA A 272 -15.27 33.25 18.53
N ALA A 273 -15.30 32.28 17.62
CA ALA A 273 -14.63 32.40 16.32
C ALA A 273 -15.48 33.11 15.24
N PHE A 274 -16.81 33.05 15.32
CA PHE A 274 -17.70 33.68 14.33
C PHE A 274 -17.88 35.20 14.51
N ALA A 275 -17.49 35.76 15.66
CA ALA A 275 -17.58 37.21 15.90
C ALA A 275 -16.50 38.02 15.17
N ALA A 276 -15.38 37.41 14.78
CA ALA A 276 -14.27 38.13 14.11
C ALA A 276 -14.45 38.24 12.58
N ALA A 277 -15.02 37.22 11.92
CA ALA A 277 -15.21 37.23 10.47
C ALA A 277 -16.43 38.07 10.02
N GLY A 278 -17.48 38.17 10.86
CA GLY A 278 -18.69 38.94 10.54
C GLY A 278 -18.48 40.46 10.50
N VAL A 279 -17.52 40.99 11.27
CA VAL A 279 -17.26 42.45 11.35
C VAL A 279 -16.54 42.96 10.10
N LEU A 280 -15.61 42.19 9.52
CA LEU A 280 -14.89 42.56 8.30
C LEU A 280 -15.81 42.61 7.06
N GLY A 281 -16.75 41.67 6.95
CA GLY A 281 -17.74 41.65 5.86
C GLY A 281 -18.69 42.84 5.86
N ILE A 282 -19.12 43.29 7.05
CA ILE A 282 -19.99 44.48 7.20
C ILE A 282 -19.23 45.75 6.81
N ILE A 283 -17.96 45.89 7.18
CA ILE A 283 -17.14 47.07 6.84
C ILE A 283 -16.93 47.16 5.31
N LEU A 284 -16.59 46.06 4.64
CA LEU A 284 -16.41 46.06 3.18
C LEU A 284 -17.74 46.31 2.43
N GLY A 285 -18.86 45.78 2.93
CA GLY A 285 -20.19 46.02 2.35
C GLY A 285 -20.64 47.48 2.43
N LEU A 286 -20.30 48.20 3.51
CA LEU A 286 -20.61 49.63 3.65
C LEU A 286 -19.77 50.51 2.70
N VAL A 287 -18.49 50.17 2.48
CA VAL A 287 -17.62 50.90 1.53
C VAL A 287 -18.10 50.71 0.09
N ALA A 288 -18.49 49.50 -0.30
CA ALA A 288 -19.04 49.22 -1.64
C ALA A 288 -20.34 49.99 -1.92
N ARG A 289 -21.18 50.20 -0.89
CA ARG A 289 -22.45 50.94 -1.03
C ARG A 289 -22.21 52.45 -1.17
N SER A 290 -21.17 53.00 -0.55
CA SER A 290 -20.84 54.43 -0.65
C SER A 290 -20.32 54.84 -2.03
N HIS A 291 -19.67 53.93 -2.76
CA HIS A 291 -19.10 54.24 -4.09
C HIS A 291 -20.14 54.18 -5.22
N ARG A 292 -21.28 53.54 -4.98
CA ARG A 292 -22.37 53.38 -5.97
C ARG A 292 -23.33 54.57 -6.02
N ASN A 293 -23.17 55.55 -5.13
CA ASN A 293 -24.08 56.70 -5.00
C ASN A 293 -23.46 58.03 -5.46
N LYS A 294 -22.37 57.98 -6.27
CA LYS A 294 -21.68 59.17 -6.78
C LYS A 294 -21.50 59.24 -8.30
N ASN A 295 -22.05 58.30 -9.08
CA ASN A 295 -22.15 58.38 -10.53
C ASN A 295 -23.58 58.13 -10.99
#